data_AF-A0A522N6L6-F1
#
_entry.id   AF-A0A522N6L6-F1
#
_cell.length_a   1.000
_cell.length_b   1.000
_cell.length_c   1.000
_cell.angle_alpha   90.00
_cell.angle_beta   90.00
_cell.angle_gamma   90.00
#
_symmetry.space_group_name_H-M   'P 1'
#
loop_
_entity.id
_entity.type
_entity.pdbx_description
1 polymer ?
#
loop_
_entity_poly.entity_id
_entity_poly.type
_entity_poly.pdbx_seq_one_letter_code
_entity_poly.pdbx_strand_id
1 'polypeptide(L)'
;MASNIARTILGLLLVYASVLDQHLVLAPAWTWLGSSAGLIVIALSLWSRSLDYHPWHANTTLTMGVFLLAATLIERFVATPSAAVTWIVFWTGLLIAFFALWAALYHPAAGVTAEE
;
A
#
# COMPACT_ATOMS: atom_id res chain seq x y z
N MET A 1 8.02 -5.27 11.68
CA MET A 1 8.22 -3.82 11.91
C MET A 1 8.82 -3.08 10.70
N ALA A 2 10.06 -3.34 10.25
CA ALA A 2 10.69 -2.58 9.15
C ALA A 2 9.91 -2.64 7.81
N SER A 3 9.36 -3.80 7.45
CA SER A 3 8.49 -3.99 6.27
C SER A 3 7.18 -3.19 6.37
N ASN A 4 6.67 -2.99 7.59
CA ASN A 4 5.43 -2.26 7.85
C ASN A 4 5.70 -0.77 7.68
N ILE A 5 6.80 -0.27 8.25
CA ILE A 5 7.25 1.12 8.06
C ILE A 5 7.49 1.41 6.57
N ALA A 6 8.17 0.51 5.84
CA ALA A 6 8.41 0.69 4.41
C ALA A 6 7.09 0.81 3.61
N ARG A 7 6.10 -0.04 3.89
CA ARG A 7 4.76 0.05 3.28
C ARG A 7 4.03 1.32 3.69
N THR A 8 4.17 1.77 4.94
CA THR A 8 3.61 3.05 5.39
C THR A 8 4.15 4.21 4.59
N ILE A 9 5.49 4.30 4.45
CA ILE A 9 6.15 5.35 3.67
C ILE A 9 5.67 5.28 2.21
N LEU A 10 5.63 4.10 1.62
CA LEU A 10 5.20 3.94 0.23
C LEU A 10 3.72 4.33 0.03
N GLY A 11 2.83 3.98 0.96
CA GLY A 11 1.44 4.44 0.95
C GLY A 11 1.33 5.96 1.05
N LEU A 12 2.14 6.61 1.91
CA LEU A 12 2.20 8.07 2.01
C LEU A 12 2.74 8.73 0.73
N LEU A 13 3.73 8.12 0.06
CA LEU A 13 4.23 8.60 -1.23
C LEU A 13 3.14 8.53 -2.32
N LEU A 14 2.30 7.50 -2.32
CA LEU A 14 1.15 7.40 -3.23
C LEU A 14 0.12 8.51 -2.94
N VAL A 15 -0.17 8.77 -1.67
CA VAL A 15 -1.05 9.88 -1.27
C VAL A 15 -0.46 11.21 -1.70
N TYR A 16 0.83 11.44 -1.43
CA TYR A 16 1.55 12.63 -1.88
C TYR A 16 1.45 12.82 -3.40
N ALA A 17 1.73 11.79 -4.18
CA ALA A 17 1.63 11.84 -5.64
C ALA A 17 0.18 12.11 -6.10
N SER A 18 -0.84 11.60 -5.43
CA SER A 18 -2.23 11.86 -5.81
C SER A 18 -2.72 13.29 -5.50
N VAL A 19 -2.17 13.94 -4.46
CA VAL A 19 -2.70 15.23 -3.97
C VAL A 19 -1.78 16.39 -4.29
N LEU A 20 -0.50 16.30 -3.91
CA LEU A 20 0.47 17.38 -4.08
C LEU A 20 1.11 17.37 -5.47
N ASP A 21 1.26 16.17 -6.04
CA ASP A 21 2.05 15.97 -7.25
C ASP A 21 1.31 15.14 -8.31
N GLN A 22 0.16 15.68 -8.76
CA GLN A 22 -0.70 15.01 -9.72
C GLN A 22 -0.01 14.74 -11.06
N HIS A 23 1.05 15.47 -11.40
CA HIS A 23 1.76 15.24 -12.66
C HIS A 23 2.46 13.87 -12.67
N LEU A 24 2.87 13.34 -11.52
CA LEU A 24 3.43 11.99 -11.42
C LEU A 24 2.40 10.89 -11.71
N VAL A 25 1.14 11.10 -11.31
CA VAL A 25 0.06 10.12 -11.46
C VAL A 25 -0.59 10.20 -12.85
N LEU A 26 -0.58 11.37 -13.47
CA LEU A 26 -1.17 11.57 -14.80
C LEU A 26 -0.15 11.45 -15.94
N ALA A 27 1.14 11.34 -15.64
CA ALA A 27 2.18 11.12 -16.64
C ALA A 27 2.06 9.71 -17.24
N PRO A 28 2.45 9.51 -18.52
CA PRO A 28 2.47 8.18 -19.15
C PRO A 28 3.33 7.15 -18.38
N ALA A 29 4.35 7.62 -17.65
CA ALA A 29 5.21 6.80 -16.81
C ALA A 29 4.48 6.20 -15.59
N TRP A 30 3.32 6.74 -15.19
CA TRP A 30 2.53 6.28 -14.06
C TRP A 30 2.19 4.79 -14.16
N THR A 31 1.82 4.31 -15.34
CA THR A 31 1.49 2.89 -15.56
C THR A 31 2.63 1.94 -15.19
N TRP A 32 3.89 2.38 -15.29
CA TRP A 32 5.07 1.62 -14.87
C TRP A 32 5.38 1.84 -13.38
N LEU A 33 5.34 3.09 -12.92
CA LEU A 33 5.62 3.46 -11.52
C LEU A 33 4.60 2.84 -10.56
N GLY A 34 3.31 2.97 -10.87
CA GLY A 34 2.21 2.40 -10.10
C GLY A 34 2.24 0.87 -10.08
N SER A 35 2.54 0.23 -11.22
CA SER A 35 2.71 -1.24 -11.27
C SER A 35 3.89 -1.68 -10.38
N SER A 36 5.00 -0.95 -10.42
CA SER A 36 6.18 -1.23 -9.59
C SER A 36 5.87 -1.03 -8.11
N ALA A 37 5.15 0.04 -7.75
CA ALA A 37 4.69 0.28 -6.38
C ALA A 37 3.77 -0.85 -5.90
N GLY A 38 2.82 -1.29 -6.72
CA GLY A 38 1.95 -2.44 -6.43
C GLY A 38 2.75 -3.72 -6.16
N LEU A 39 3.72 -4.04 -7.02
CA LEU A 39 4.60 -5.21 -6.84
C LEU A 39 5.43 -5.12 -5.55
N ILE A 40 5.98 -3.95 -5.23
CA ILE A 40 6.74 -3.74 -3.99
C ILE A 40 5.83 -3.94 -2.77
N VAL A 41 4.61 -3.42 -2.78
CA VAL A 41 3.63 -3.61 -1.70
C VAL A 41 3.31 -5.10 -1.52
N ILE A 42 3.09 -5.83 -2.61
CA ILE A 42 2.84 -7.27 -2.58
C ILE A 42 4.04 -8.01 -1.96
N ALA A 43 5.25 -7.76 -2.44
CA ALA A 43 6.46 -8.41 -1.95
C ALA A 43 6.69 -8.14 -0.45
N LEU A 44 6.56 -6.88 -0.02
CA LEU A 44 6.69 -6.50 1.39
C LEU A 44 5.58 -7.13 2.25
N SER A 45 4.37 -7.27 1.71
CA SER A 45 3.25 -7.87 2.43
C SER A 45 3.42 -9.37 2.62
N LEU A 46 3.87 -10.09 1.59
CA LEU A 46 4.23 -11.50 1.68
C LEU A 46 5.36 -11.74 2.69
N TRP A 47 6.39 -10.87 2.70
CA TRP A 47 7.46 -10.95 3.68
C TRP A 47 6.95 -10.71 5.11
N SER A 48 6.14 -9.67 5.31
CA SER A 48 5.63 -9.32 6.64
C SER A 48 4.69 -10.35 7.25
N ARG A 49 4.08 -11.22 6.43
CA ARG A 49 3.03 -12.14 6.86
C ARG A 49 3.49 -13.14 7.92
N SER A 50 4.77 -13.50 7.94
CA SER A 50 5.37 -14.37 8.96
C SER A 50 5.87 -13.62 10.20
N LEU A 51 5.95 -12.29 10.14
CA LEU A 51 6.50 -11.43 11.19
C LEU A 51 5.45 -10.62 11.94
N ASP A 52 4.26 -10.43 11.35
CA ASP A 52 3.18 -9.66 11.94
C ASP A 52 2.40 -10.49 12.97
N TYR A 53 2.00 -9.84 14.07
CA TYR A 53 1.21 -10.47 15.14
C TYR A 53 -0.11 -11.05 14.64
N HIS A 54 -0.78 -10.35 13.73
CA HIS A 54 -1.98 -10.83 13.07
C HIS A 54 -1.86 -10.73 11.54
N PRO A 55 -2.17 -11.82 10.80
CA PRO A 55 -1.96 -11.87 9.35
C PRO A 55 -2.94 -11.01 8.56
N TRP A 56 -4.04 -10.56 9.16
CA TRP A 56 -5.07 -9.80 8.44
C TRP A 56 -4.55 -8.44 7.95
N HIS A 57 -3.66 -7.76 8.71
CA HIS A 57 -3.05 -6.51 8.25
C HIS A 57 -2.20 -6.72 6.98
N ALA A 58 -1.40 -7.78 6.96
CA ALA A 58 -0.59 -8.16 5.80
C ALA A 58 -1.47 -8.57 4.61
N ASN A 59 -2.58 -9.28 4.84
CA ASN A 59 -3.52 -9.66 3.78
C ASN A 59 -4.26 -8.46 3.18
N THR A 60 -4.66 -7.48 4.00
CA THR A 60 -5.34 -6.27 3.50
C THR A 60 -4.40 -5.43 2.65
N THR A 61 -3.17 -5.19 3.12
CA THR A 61 -2.15 -4.46 2.35
C THR A 61 -1.72 -5.19 1.08
N LEU A 62 -1.63 -6.53 1.13
CA LEU A 62 -1.42 -7.36 -0.07
C LEU A 62 -2.55 -7.14 -1.08
N THR A 63 -3.81 -7.19 -0.63
CA THR A 63 -4.98 -6.97 -1.50
C THR A 63 -4.95 -5.59 -2.14
N MET A 64 -4.57 -4.56 -1.38
CA MET A 64 -4.39 -3.20 -1.92
C MET A 64 -3.25 -3.12 -2.94
N GLY A 65 -2.14 -3.84 -2.73
CA GLY A 65 -1.05 -3.93 -3.71
C GLY A 65 -1.47 -4.61 -5.00
N VAL A 66 -2.23 -5.71 -4.92
CA VAL A 66 -2.82 -6.39 -6.08
C VAL A 66 -3.81 -5.48 -6.80
N PHE A 67 -4.66 -4.77 -6.06
CA PHE A 67 -5.60 -3.81 -6.61
C PHE A 67 -4.88 -2.68 -7.36
N LEU A 68 -3.83 -2.10 -6.78
CA LEU A 68 -3.02 -1.05 -7.43
C LEU A 68 -2.41 -1.55 -8.74
N LEU A 69 -1.78 -2.73 -8.70
CA LEU A 69 -1.17 -3.35 -9.87
C LEU A 69 -2.21 -3.63 -10.97
N ALA A 70 -3.36 -4.18 -10.60
CA ALA A 70 -4.44 -4.44 -11.54
C ALA A 70 -4.97 -3.13 -12.15
N ALA A 71 -5.21 -2.09 -11.34
CA ALA A 71 -5.67 -0.80 -11.81
C ALA A 71 -4.69 -0.17 -12.83
N THR A 72 -3.38 -0.20 -12.55
CA THR A 72 -2.36 0.36 -13.44
C THR A 72 -2.14 -0.47 -14.71
N LEU A 73 -2.44 -1.78 -14.68
CA LEU A 73 -2.44 -2.63 -15.87
C LEU A 73 -3.68 -2.40 -16.73
N ILE A 74 -4.86 -2.25 -16.12
CA ILE A 74 -6.13 -1.96 -16.82
C ILE A 74 -6.04 -0.60 -17.54
N GLU A 75 -5.44 0.41 -16.90
CA GLU A 75 -5.24 1.74 -17.47
C GLU A 75 -4.47 1.71 -18.80
N ARG A 76 -3.62 0.70 -19.04
CA ARG A 76 -2.90 0.52 -20.32
C ARG A 76 -3.81 0.19 -21.49
N PHE A 77 -4.98 -0.39 -21.20
CA PHE A 77 -5.95 -0.82 -22.21
C PHE A 77 -7.20 0.06 -22.21
N VAL A 78 -7.48 0.76 -21.10
CA VAL A 78 -8.69 1.55 -20.91
C VAL A 78 -8.32 2.96 -20.47
N ALA A 79 -8.73 3.95 -21.29
CA ALA A 79 -8.59 5.36 -20.95
C ALA A 79 -9.47 5.69 -19.74
N THR A 80 -8.84 5.77 -18.57
CA THR A 80 -9.52 6.07 -17.30
C THR A 80 -9.51 7.59 -17.10
N PRO A 81 -10.64 8.22 -16.70
CA PRO A 81 -10.66 9.66 -16.41
C PRO A 81 -9.62 10.03 -15.35
N SER A 82 -8.92 11.15 -15.53
CA SER A 82 -7.84 11.60 -14.63
C SER A 82 -8.30 11.64 -13.17
N ALA A 83 -9.50 12.15 -12.91
CA ALA A 83 -10.09 12.17 -11.58
C ALA A 83 -10.20 10.77 -10.96
N ALA A 84 -10.59 9.75 -11.73
CA ALA A 84 -10.71 8.39 -11.24
C ALA A 84 -9.34 7.80 -10.91
N VAL A 85 -8.33 8.01 -11.77
CA VAL A 85 -6.94 7.58 -11.48
C VAL A 85 -6.45 8.22 -10.19
N THR A 86 -6.60 9.54 -10.03
CA THR A 86 -6.19 10.25 -8.82
C THR A 86 -6.83 9.68 -7.55
N TRP A 87 -8.15 9.46 -7.56
CA TRP A 87 -8.85 8.94 -6.38
C TRP A 87 -8.52 7.48 -6.09
N ILE A 88 -8.34 6.63 -7.12
CA ILE A 88 -7.90 5.25 -6.96
C ILE A 88 -6.55 5.21 -6.25
N VAL A 89 -5.59 6.02 -6.71
CA VAL A 89 -4.24 6.09 -6.14
C VAL A 89 -4.27 6.63 -4.72
N PHE A 90 -5.02 7.71 -4.48
CA PHE A 90 -5.19 8.30 -3.16
C PHE A 90 -5.71 7.30 -2.13
N TRP A 91 -6.86 6.68 -2.41
CA TRP A 91 -7.50 5.76 -1.47
C TRP A 91 -6.67 4.50 -1.25
N THR A 92 -6.05 3.98 -2.30
CA THR A 92 -5.17 2.80 -2.18
C THR A 92 -3.95 3.13 -1.33
N GLY A 93 -3.28 4.26 -1.58
CA GLY A 93 -2.14 4.72 -0.79
C GLY A 93 -2.49 4.96 0.68
N LEU A 94 -3.63 5.60 0.94
CA LEU A 94 -4.12 5.89 2.29
C LEU A 94 -4.39 4.59 3.07
N LEU A 95 -5.09 3.63 2.47
CA LEU A 95 -5.39 2.35 3.11
C LEU A 95 -4.12 1.54 3.37
N ILE A 96 -3.19 1.50 2.42
CA ILE A 96 -1.88 0.86 2.61
C ILE A 96 -1.15 1.50 3.80
N ALA A 97 -1.07 2.84 3.84
CA ALA A 97 -0.38 3.55 4.89
C ALA A 97 -1.00 3.29 6.27
N PHE A 98 -2.33 3.37 6.35
CA PHE A 98 -3.08 3.18 7.59
C PHE A 98 -2.91 1.77 8.16
N PHE A 99 -3.16 0.72 7.37
CA PHE A 99 -3.05 -0.66 7.86
C PHE A 99 -1.60 -1.07 8.14
N ALA A 100 -0.64 -0.61 7.33
CA ALA A 100 0.76 -0.87 7.59
C ALA A 100 1.24 -0.15 8.87
N LEU A 101 0.79 1.08 9.11
CA LEU A 101 1.12 1.81 10.33
C LEU A 101 0.50 1.14 11.55
N TRP A 102 -0.76 0.73 11.46
CA TRP A 102 -1.40 -0.05 12.52
C TRP A 102 -0.59 -1.30 12.85
N ALA A 103 -0.21 -2.09 11.84
CA ALA A 103 0.60 -3.29 12.03
C ALA A 103 2.00 -3.00 12.59
N ALA A 104 2.57 -1.82 12.30
CA ALA A 104 3.86 -1.39 12.85
C ALA A 104 3.76 -1.02 14.33
N LEU A 105 2.66 -0.39 14.75
CA LEU A 105 2.46 0.09 16.11
C LEU A 105 1.88 -1.00 17.04
N TYR A 106 1.08 -1.92 16.50
CA TYR A 106 0.40 -2.93 17.30
C TYR A 106 1.27 -4.18 17.48
N HIS A 107 2.05 -4.19 18.56
CA HIS A 107 2.68 -5.37 19.12
C HIS A 107 2.16 -5.54 20.55
N PRO A 108 1.39 -6.61 20.85
CA PRO A 108 0.98 -6.86 22.22
C PRO A 108 2.23 -7.00 23.08
N ALA A 109 2.28 -6.23 24.17
CA ALA A 109 3.38 -6.29 25.11
C ALA A 109 3.53 -7.75 25.57
N ALA A 110 4.72 -8.31 25.38
CA ALA A 110 5.07 -9.69 25.72
C ALA A 110 5.05 -10.00 27.24
N GLY A 111 4.29 -9.23 28.05
CA GLY A 111 4.36 -9.22 29.51
C GLY A 111 3.03 -9.37 30.25
N VAL A 112 1.91 -9.64 29.57
CA VAL A 112 0.60 -9.85 30.26
C VAL A 112 0.24 -11.32 30.44
N THR A 113 1.01 -12.26 29.88
CA THR A 113 0.79 -13.71 30.04
C THR A 113 1.75 -14.37 31.04
N ALA A 114 2.44 -13.60 31.89
CA ALA A 114 3.38 -14.13 32.88
C ALA A 114 2.77 -14.29 34.29
N GLU A 115 1.48 -13.96 34.49
CA GLU A 115 0.81 -14.06 35.79
C GLU A 115 -0.63 -14.58 35.66
N GLU A 116 -0.80 -15.83 35.19
CA GLU A 116 -1.95 -16.70 35.55
C GLU A 116 -1.44 -18.14 35.69
#